data_AF-A0A4Q3RT89-F1
#
_entry.id   AF-A0A4Q3RT89-F1
#
_cell.length_a   1.000
_cell.length_b   1.000
_cell.length_c   1.000
_cell.angle_alpha   90.00
_cell.angle_beta   90.00
_cell.angle_gamma   90.00
#
_symmetry.space_group_name_H-M   'P 1'
#
loop_
_entity.id
_entity.type
_entity.pdbx_description
1 polymer ?
#
loop_
_entity_poly.entity_id
_entity_poly.type
_entity_poly.pdbx_seq_one_letter_code
_entity_poly.pdbx_strand_id
1 'polypeptide(L)'
;IEAVTSALEVERREKRIGSALEAAPEVSAPAELAAAFDGLDAAEVFRTSSARFREGQLSVDPAKADGAKCDRCWRILPEVKSESRLCLRCEDAVADWDANRG
;
A
#
# COMPACT_ATOMS: atom_id res chain seq x y z
N ILE A 1 8.67 -11.71 1.20
CA ILE A 1 8.67 -10.27 1.55
C ILE A 1 9.99 -9.60 1.15
N GLU A 2 11.15 -10.23 1.36
CA GLU A 2 12.48 -9.68 1.04
C GLU A 2 12.60 -9.10 -0.37
N ALA A 3 12.12 -9.80 -1.41
CA ALA A 3 12.15 -9.34 -2.80
C ALA A 3 11.48 -7.95 -2.98
N VAL A 4 10.37 -7.71 -2.30
CA VAL A 4 9.66 -6.42 -2.35
C VAL A 4 10.47 -5.34 -1.65
N THR A 5 10.97 -5.63 -0.44
CA THR A 5 11.81 -4.69 0.29
C THR A 5 13.05 -4.31 -0.52
N SER A 6 13.75 -5.27 -1.11
CA SER A 6 14.92 -5.02 -1.96
C SER A 6 14.59 -4.12 -3.17
N ALA A 7 13.47 -4.37 -3.85
CA ALA A 7 13.03 -3.51 -4.95
C ALA A 7 12.77 -2.07 -4.48
N LEU A 8 12.09 -1.89 -3.34
CA LEU A 8 11.84 -0.56 -2.77
C LEU A 8 13.12 0.16 -2.32
N GLU A 9 14.14 -0.56 -1.83
CA GLU A 9 15.42 0.07 -1.47
C GLU A 9 16.18 0.60 -2.71
N VAL A 10 16.05 -0.05 -3.86
CA VAL A 10 16.59 0.48 -5.13
C VAL A 10 15.91 1.81 -5.46
N GLU A 11 14.59 1.88 -5.37
CA GLU A 11 13.83 3.11 -5.63
C GLU A 11 14.22 4.26 -4.67
N ARG A 12 14.46 3.96 -3.38
CA ARG A 12 14.93 4.94 -2.40
C ARG A 12 16.34 5.44 -2.69
N ARG A 13 17.25 4.51 -3.02
CA ARG A 13 18.63 4.86 -3.40
C ARG A 13 18.65 5.78 -4.62
N GLU A 14 17.74 5.56 -5.55
CA GLU A 14 17.59 6.35 -6.78
C GLU A 14 16.67 7.58 -6.59
N LYS A 15 16.22 7.85 -5.36
CA LYS A 15 15.42 9.01 -4.95
C LYS A 15 14.07 9.15 -5.69
N ARG A 16 13.52 8.03 -6.20
CA ARG A 16 12.19 8.03 -6.84
C ARG A 16 11.05 7.99 -5.82
N ILE A 17 11.31 7.40 -4.66
CA ILE A 17 10.42 7.37 -3.50
C ILE A 17 11.18 7.76 -2.23
N GLY A 18 10.50 8.43 -1.29
CA GLY A 18 11.01 8.71 0.05
C GLY A 18 10.62 7.66 1.09
N SER A 19 9.44 7.04 0.94
CA SER A 19 8.86 6.09 1.87
C SER A 19 8.24 4.89 1.15
N ALA A 20 8.02 3.76 1.87
CA ALA A 20 7.30 2.62 1.29
C ALA A 20 5.85 2.99 0.89
N LEU A 21 5.24 3.95 1.58
CA LEU A 21 3.90 4.46 1.28
C LEU A 21 3.83 5.23 -0.04
N GLU A 22 4.95 5.55 -0.67
CA GLU A 22 4.94 6.10 -2.03
C GLU A 22 4.87 5.03 -3.12
N ALA A 23 4.85 3.74 -2.73
CA ALA A 23 4.84 2.62 -3.65
C ALA A 23 3.49 1.87 -3.68
N ALA A 24 3.25 1.19 -4.81
CA ALA A 24 2.11 0.33 -5.08
C ALA A 24 2.56 -0.95 -5.81
N PRO A 25 3.35 -1.83 -5.17
CA PRO A 25 4.06 -2.89 -5.89
C PRO A 25 3.15 -3.86 -6.62
N GLU A 26 3.55 -4.26 -7.83
CA GLU A 26 2.97 -5.37 -8.56
C GLU A 26 3.87 -6.59 -8.43
N VAL A 27 3.39 -7.59 -7.68
CA VAL A 27 4.13 -8.79 -7.30
C VAL A 27 3.54 -9.99 -8.01
N SER A 28 4.40 -10.76 -8.67
CA SER A 28 4.10 -12.10 -9.18
C SER A 28 4.94 -13.10 -8.40
N ALA A 29 4.35 -14.22 -7.98
CA ALA A 29 5.06 -15.25 -7.23
C ALA A 29 4.49 -16.66 -7.49
N PRO A 30 5.31 -17.73 -7.34
CA PRO A 30 4.82 -19.10 -7.47
C PRO A 30 3.65 -19.42 -6.52
N ALA A 31 2.80 -20.37 -6.91
CA ALA A 31 1.57 -20.74 -6.19
C ALA A 31 1.77 -20.93 -4.68
N GLU A 32 2.86 -21.58 -4.27
CA GLU A 32 3.20 -21.85 -2.87
C GLU A 32 3.37 -20.56 -2.06
N LEU A 33 3.99 -19.53 -2.65
CA LEU A 33 4.15 -18.22 -2.03
C LEU A 33 2.88 -17.38 -2.14
N ALA A 34 2.12 -17.53 -3.22
CA ALA A 34 0.83 -16.87 -3.38
C ALA A 34 -0.19 -17.34 -2.33
N ALA A 35 -0.20 -18.64 -2.02
CA ALA A 35 -1.05 -19.22 -0.98
C ALA A 35 -0.76 -18.64 0.42
N ALA A 36 0.48 -18.19 0.68
CA ALA A 36 0.82 -17.54 1.95
C ALA A 36 0.18 -16.15 2.13
N PHE A 37 -0.37 -15.56 1.05
CA PHE A 37 -1.10 -14.29 1.09
C PHE A 37 -2.61 -14.48 1.10
N ASP A 38 -3.13 -15.72 1.16
CA ASP A 38 -4.57 -15.96 1.22
C ASP A 38 -5.19 -15.32 2.47
N GLY A 39 -6.20 -14.48 2.25
CA GLY A 39 -6.85 -13.68 3.30
C GLY A 39 -6.03 -12.51 3.86
N LEU A 40 -4.84 -12.22 3.32
CA LEU A 40 -4.00 -11.10 3.77
C LEU A 40 -4.04 -9.93 2.77
N ASP A 41 -4.03 -8.70 3.29
CA ASP A 41 -3.78 -7.51 2.48
C ASP A 41 -2.28 -7.38 2.21
N ALA A 42 -1.88 -7.63 0.96
CA ALA A 42 -0.49 -7.52 0.53
C ALA A 42 0.09 -6.11 0.77
N ALA A 43 -0.71 -5.05 0.64
CA ALA A 43 -0.25 -3.68 0.90
C ALA A 43 0.12 -3.47 2.37
N GLU A 44 -0.62 -4.11 3.29
CA GLU A 44 -0.32 -4.08 4.72
C GLU A 44 0.96 -4.84 5.04
N VAL A 45 1.11 -6.03 4.47
CA VAL A 45 2.31 -6.87 4.66
C VAL A 45 3.56 -6.14 4.14
N PHE A 46 3.47 -5.48 2.98
CA PHE A 46 4.59 -4.75 2.39
C PHE A 46 4.77 -3.34 2.96
N ARG A 47 3.82 -2.85 3.77
CA ARG A 47 3.76 -1.47 4.29
C ARG A 47 3.79 -0.42 3.18
N THR A 48 3.09 -0.70 2.10
CA THR A 48 2.93 0.18 0.94
C THR A 48 1.52 0.76 0.90
N SER A 49 1.27 1.70 -0.01
CA SER A 49 -0.07 2.31 -0.09
C SER A 49 -1.07 1.43 -0.82
N SER A 50 -0.60 0.66 -1.78
CA SER A 50 -1.34 -0.39 -2.46
C SER A 50 -0.39 -1.54 -2.78
N ALA A 51 -0.93 -2.66 -3.21
CA ALA A 51 -0.17 -3.76 -3.79
C ALA A 51 -1.09 -4.60 -4.65
N ARG A 52 -0.58 -5.07 -5.79
CA ARG A 52 -1.21 -6.13 -6.57
C ARG A 52 -0.37 -7.38 -6.43
N PHE A 53 -1.03 -8.50 -6.13
CA PHE A 53 -0.38 -9.78 -5.98
C PHE A 53 -1.03 -10.79 -6.93
N ARG A 54 -0.23 -11.52 -7.70
CA ARG A 54 -0.70 -12.57 -8.62
C ARG A 54 0.20 -13.79 -8.62
N GLU A 55 -0.34 -14.93 -9.03
CA GLU A 55 0.46 -16.13 -9.27
C GLU A 55 1.28 -16.00 -10.57
N GLY A 56 2.53 -16.48 -10.56
CA GLY A 56 3.40 -16.55 -11.73
C GLY A 56 4.87 -16.74 -11.37
N GLN A 57 5.77 -16.44 -12.32
CA GLN A 57 7.20 -16.39 -12.02
C GLN A 57 7.48 -15.23 -11.04
N LEU A 58 8.43 -15.43 -10.12
CA LEU A 58 8.79 -14.40 -9.15
C LEU A 58 9.25 -13.12 -9.85
N SER A 59 8.51 -12.04 -9.67
CA SER A 59 8.87 -10.69 -10.14
C SER A 59 8.26 -9.62 -9.24
N VAL A 60 8.96 -8.50 -9.10
CA VAL A 60 8.47 -7.32 -8.37
C VAL A 60 8.66 -6.09 -9.25
N ASP A 61 7.57 -5.43 -9.60
CA ASP A 61 7.60 -4.04 -10.04
C ASP A 61 7.25 -3.16 -8.83
N PRO A 62 8.14 -2.27 -8.36
CA PRO A 62 7.85 -1.47 -7.18
C PRO A 62 6.68 -0.50 -7.38
N ALA A 63 6.43 -0.02 -8.61
CA ALA A 63 5.41 0.95 -9.05
C ALA A 63 5.07 2.12 -8.10
N LYS A 64 4.91 3.34 -8.61
CA LYS A 64 4.54 4.47 -7.75
C LYS A 64 3.05 4.42 -7.39
N ALA A 65 2.72 4.69 -6.13
CA ALA A 65 1.33 4.85 -5.72
C ALA A 65 0.70 6.08 -6.38
N ASP A 66 -0.59 5.96 -6.71
CA ASP A 66 -1.37 7.00 -7.38
C ASP A 66 -2.44 7.59 -6.46
N GLY A 67 -2.82 8.85 -6.72
CA GLY A 67 -3.78 9.61 -5.93
C GLY A 67 -3.14 10.58 -4.94
N ALA A 68 -3.86 10.86 -3.85
CA ALA A 68 -3.43 11.83 -2.84
C ALA A 68 -3.07 11.15 -1.52
N LYS A 69 -2.21 11.80 -0.72
CA LYS A 69 -1.83 11.32 0.61
C LYS A 69 -2.96 11.55 1.61
N CYS A 70 -3.40 10.49 2.28
CA CYS A 70 -4.32 10.55 3.41
C CYS A 70 -3.60 11.10 4.65
N ASP A 71 -4.15 12.12 5.31
CA ASP A 71 -3.50 12.76 6.45
C ASP A 71 -3.48 11.90 7.73
N ARG A 72 -4.39 10.92 7.84
CA ARG A 72 -4.48 10.03 9.02
C ARG A 72 -3.60 8.80 8.93
N CYS A 73 -3.66 8.05 7.82
CA CYS A 73 -2.89 6.81 7.66
C CYS A 73 -1.67 6.92 6.75
N TRP A 74 -1.47 8.09 6.12
CA TRP A 74 -0.36 8.40 5.23
C TRP A 74 -0.24 7.56 3.97
N ARG A 75 -1.19 6.65 3.69
CA ARG A 75 -1.28 5.99 2.40
C ARG A 75 -1.63 6.99 1.30
N ILE A 76 -1.09 6.79 0.11
CA ILE A 76 -1.40 7.49 -1.13
C ILE A 76 -2.43 6.66 -1.89
N LEU A 77 -3.63 7.20 -2.01
CA LEU A 77 -4.79 6.46 -2.49
C LEU A 77 -5.64 7.34 -3.43
N PRO A 78 -6.20 6.80 -4.52
CA PRO A 78 -7.08 7.54 -5.43
C PRO A 78 -8.36 8.04 -4.76
N GLU A 79 -8.84 7.35 -3.73
CA GLU A 79 -10.08 7.66 -3.03
C GLU A 79 -9.95 8.68 -1.89
N VAL A 80 -8.79 9.32 -1.73
CA VAL A 80 -8.63 10.43 -0.77
C VAL A 80 -9.48 11.62 -1.21
N LYS A 81 -10.42 12.04 -0.35
CA LYS A 81 -11.28 13.19 -0.62
C LYS A 81 -10.53 14.51 -0.41
N SER A 82 -10.75 15.48 -1.28
CA SER A 82 -10.12 16.80 -1.22
C SER A 82 -10.50 17.58 0.04
N GLU A 83 -11.75 17.45 0.48
CA GLU A 83 -12.33 18.26 1.56
C GLU A 83 -11.81 17.81 2.93
N SER A 84 -11.83 16.49 3.18
CA SER A 84 -11.38 15.91 4.45
C SER A 84 -9.88 15.60 4.47
N ARG A 85 -9.25 15.45 3.29
CA ARG A 85 -7.89 14.93 3.11
C ARG A 85 -7.69 13.52 3.68
N LEU A 86 -8.79 12.77 3.79
CA LEU A 86 -8.83 11.40 4.29
C LEU A 86 -9.25 10.42 3.19
N CYS A 87 -8.71 9.20 3.23
CA CYS A 87 -9.24 8.08 2.47
C CYS A 87 -10.50 7.53 3.14
N LEU A 88 -11.32 6.78 2.39
CA LEU A 88 -12.61 6.25 2.85
C LEU A 88 -12.51 5.52 4.20
N ARG A 89 -11.52 4.62 4.34
CA ARG A 89 -11.28 3.89 5.61
C ARG A 89 -11.04 4.84 6.80
N CYS A 90 -10.31 5.92 6.57
CA CYS A 90 -10.00 6.89 7.61
C CYS A 90 -11.17 7.81 7.93
N GLU A 91 -12.03 8.13 6.96
CA GLU A 91 -13.29 8.83 7.20
C GLU A 91 -14.23 8.00 8.05
N ASP A 92 -14.46 6.74 7.69
CA ASP A 92 -15.31 5.82 8.47
C ASP A 92 -14.81 5.71 9.91
N ALA A 93 -13.49 5.59 10.09
CA ALA A 93 -12.88 5.50 11.41
C ALA A 93 -12.89 6.83 12.20
N VAL A 94 -13.06 8.00 11.55
CA VAL A 94 -13.28 9.26 12.27
C VAL A 94 -14.75 9.36 12.65
N ALA A 95 -15.66 9.08 11.71
CA ALA A 95 -17.10 9.14 11.93
C ALA A 95 -17.56 8.20 13.06
N ASP A 96 -17.03 6.97 13.10
CA ASP A 96 -17.32 6.02 14.19
C ASP A 96 -16.82 6.52 15.55
N TRP A 97 -15.65 7.14 15.59
CA TRP A 97 -15.12 7.73 16.83
C TRP A 97 -16.00 8.88 17.32
N ASP A 98 -16.35 9.80 16.43
CA ASP A 98 -17.18 10.96 16.76
C ASP A 98 -18.58 10.55 17.23
N ALA A 99 -19.16 9.49 16.65
CA ALA A 99 -20.47 8.97 17.03
C ALA A 99 -20.48 8.29 18.41
N ASN A 100 -19.37 7.65 18.81
CA ASN A 100 -19.31 6.80 20.00
C ASN A 100 -18.54 7.40 21.19
N ARG A 101 -17.70 8.42 20.95
CA ARG A 101 -16.72 8.92 21.94
C ARG A 101 -16.49 10.43 21.90
N GLY A 102 -17.29 11.16 21.12
CA GLY A 102 -17.34 12.63 21.16
C GLY A 102 -17.76 13.17 22.52
#